data_AF-A0A8X6XTQ7-F1
#
_entry.id   AF-A0A8X6XTQ7-F1
#
_cell.length_a   1.000
_cell.length_b   1.000
_cell.length_c   1.000
_cell.angle_alpha   90.00
_cell.angle_beta   90.00
_cell.angle_gamma   90.00
#
_symmetry.space_group_name_H-M   'P 1'
#
loop_
_entity.id
_entity.type
_entity.pdbx_description
1 polymer ?
#
loop_
_entity_poly.entity_id
_entity_poly.type
_entity_poly.pdbx_seq_one_letter_code
_entity_poly.pdbx_strand_id
1 'polypeptide(L)'
;MREDACELWVVRLEWDEPLSNPIAKEWKDFVSTLPDIHDIHAPRLVIGKGRIIIHGFADASTVTYGAVLYVQSISEEDASTRLLCSKFRFAPVKPITIPRLELCACVLLVQLLEKVLHSLTQPIQQIMLWIDSNIVVVKAPKERRSD
;
A
#
# COMPACT_ATOMS: atom_id res chain seq x y z
N MET A 1 -5.26 -10.43 -6.90
CA MET A 1 -4.87 -11.03 -5.61
C MET A 1 -6.15 -11.61 -5.05
N ARG A 2 -6.30 -12.94 -5.05
CA ARG A 2 -7.59 -13.62 -4.82
C ARG A 2 -7.88 -13.75 -3.32
N GLU A 3 -9.15 -13.96 -3.00
CA GLU A 3 -9.79 -13.86 -1.67
C GLU A 3 -9.64 -15.15 -0.82
N ASP A 4 -8.99 -16.16 -1.40
CA ASP A 4 -8.79 -17.54 -0.93
C ASP A 4 -8.01 -17.66 0.38
N ALA A 5 -6.99 -16.83 0.59
CA ALA A 5 -6.19 -16.87 1.81
C ALA A 5 -7.00 -16.51 3.08
N CYS A 6 -8.06 -15.69 2.96
CA CYS A 6 -8.91 -15.33 4.11
C CYS A 6 -9.89 -16.46 4.48
N GLU A 7 -10.33 -17.27 3.52
CA GLU A 7 -11.27 -18.36 3.78
C GLU A 7 -10.66 -19.45 4.66
N LEU A 8 -9.39 -19.80 4.45
CA LEU A 8 -8.70 -20.81 5.27
C LEU A 8 -8.65 -20.46 6.77
N TRP A 9 -8.55 -19.17 7.10
CA TRP A 9 -8.56 -18.71 8.49
C TRP A 9 -9.93 -18.86 9.15
N VAL A 10 -11.01 -18.88 8.36
CA VAL A 10 -12.37 -19.11 8.84
C VAL A 10 -12.62 -20.60 9.10
N VAL A 11 -11.94 -21.49 8.37
CA VAL A 11 -12.15 -22.96 8.45
C VAL A 11 -11.50 -23.60 9.69
N ARG A 12 -10.68 -22.89 10.48
CA ARG A 12 -10.02 -23.43 11.69
C ARG A 12 -9.28 -24.76 11.45
N LEU A 13 -8.65 -24.91 10.30
CA LEU A 13 -7.84 -26.09 10.02
C LEU A 13 -6.59 -26.09 10.90
N GLU A 14 -6.21 -27.27 11.40
CA GLU A 14 -4.90 -27.44 12.02
C GLU A 14 -3.79 -27.46 10.95
N TRP A 15 -2.55 -27.12 11.34
CA TRP A 15 -1.42 -26.98 10.41
C TRP A 15 -1.14 -28.25 9.58
N ASP A 16 -1.53 -29.41 10.08
CA ASP A 16 -1.27 -30.72 9.46
C ASP A 16 -2.52 -31.31 8.75
N GLU A 17 -3.65 -30.60 8.72
CA GLU A 17 -4.85 -31.07 8.04
C GLU A 17 -4.78 -30.84 6.52
N PRO A 18 -5.18 -31.85 5.71
CA PRO A 18 -5.16 -31.71 4.27
C PRO A 18 -6.18 -30.67 3.81
N LEU A 19 -5.71 -29.68 3.03
CA LEU A 19 -6.55 -28.69 2.35
C LEU A 19 -7.62 -29.39 1.50
N SER A 20 -8.82 -28.83 1.46
CA SER A 20 -9.87 -29.31 0.56
C SER A 20 -9.39 -29.27 -0.89
N ASN A 21 -9.80 -30.27 -1.69
CA ASN A 21 -9.37 -30.42 -3.09
C ASN A 21 -9.42 -29.13 -3.96
N PRO A 22 -10.42 -28.23 -3.86
CA PRO A 22 -10.41 -27.00 -4.66
C PRO A 22 -9.28 -26.05 -4.26
N ILE A 23 -9.07 -25.82 -2.96
CA ILE A 23 -8.03 -24.90 -2.45
C ILE A 23 -6.63 -25.47 -2.70
N ALA A 24 -6.47 -26.79 -2.52
CA ALA A 24 -5.20 -27.47 -2.80
C ALA A 24 -4.80 -27.34 -4.27
N LYS A 25 -5.76 -27.32 -5.20
CA LYS A 25 -5.51 -27.11 -6.62
C LYS A 25 -5.11 -25.67 -6.90
N GLU A 26 -5.86 -24.69 -6.40
CA GLU A 26 -5.53 -23.27 -6.56
C GLU A 26 -4.15 -22.93 -5.99
N TRP A 27 -3.81 -23.50 -4.83
CA TRP A 27 -2.49 -23.34 -4.24
C TRP A 27 -1.38 -23.92 -5.13
N LYS A 28 -1.58 -25.11 -5.70
CA LYS A 28 -0.62 -25.72 -6.63
C LYS A 28 -0.46 -24.89 -7.90
N ASP A 29 -1.56 -24.36 -8.44
CA ASP A 29 -1.55 -23.49 -9.60
C ASP A 29 -0.77 -22.19 -9.30
N PHE A 30 -0.99 -21.58 -8.12
CA PHE A 30 -0.21 -20.42 -7.67
C PHE A 30 1.28 -20.73 -7.48
N VAL A 31 1.60 -21.86 -6.86
CA VAL A 31 3.00 -22.30 -6.68
C VAL A 31 3.68 -22.53 -8.03
N SER A 32 2.93 -22.97 -9.05
CA SER A 32 3.48 -23.16 -10.40
C SER A 32 3.93 -21.87 -11.07
N THR A 33 3.40 -20.70 -10.66
CA THR A 33 3.81 -19.39 -11.18
C THR A 33 4.99 -18.76 -10.42
N LEU A 34 5.44 -19.36 -9.30
CA LEU A 34 6.59 -18.85 -8.53
C LEU A 34 7.90 -18.72 -9.33
N PRO A 35 8.24 -19.63 -10.28
CA PRO A 35 9.44 -19.48 -11.10
C PRO A 35 9.49 -18.15 -11.87
N ASP A 36 8.33 -17.59 -12.26
CA ASP A 36 8.23 -16.34 -13.01
C ASP A 36 8.70 -15.11 -12.20
N ILE A 37 8.83 -15.24 -10.88
CA ILE A 37 9.36 -14.18 -10.00
C ILE A 37 10.81 -13.84 -10.33
N HIS A 38 11.58 -14.80 -10.87
CA HIS A 38 12.97 -14.57 -11.25
C HIS A 38 13.11 -13.42 -12.27
N ASP A 39 12.12 -13.22 -13.12
CA ASP A 39 12.15 -12.24 -14.20
C ASP A 39 11.61 -10.86 -13.77
N ILE A 40 11.15 -10.72 -12.53
CA ILE A 40 10.67 -9.46 -11.98
C ILE A 40 11.85 -8.59 -11.55
N HIS A 41 12.17 -7.58 -12.36
CA HIS A 41 13.19 -6.59 -12.04
C HIS A 41 12.56 -5.30 -11.47
N ALA A 42 12.92 -4.96 -10.23
CA ALA A 42 12.55 -3.71 -9.58
C ALA A 42 13.78 -2.79 -9.41
N PRO A 43 13.72 -1.51 -9.85
CA PRO A 43 14.82 -0.57 -9.65
C PRO A 43 15.07 -0.34 -8.16
N ARG A 44 16.33 -0.50 -7.70
CA ARG A 44 16.69 -0.27 -6.29
C ARG A 44 16.69 1.21 -5.90
N LEU A 45 16.99 2.10 -6.86
CA LEU A 45 16.93 3.54 -6.63
C LEU A 45 15.49 4.01 -6.78
N VAL A 46 14.84 4.23 -5.65
CA VAL A 46 13.44 4.65 -5.61
C VAL A 46 13.31 6.16 -5.80
N ILE A 47 14.23 6.94 -5.22
CA ILE A 47 14.19 8.41 -5.27
C ILE A 47 15.27 8.93 -6.22
N GLY A 48 14.83 9.63 -7.27
CA GLY A 48 15.69 10.27 -8.25
C GLY A 48 16.23 11.63 -7.81
N LYS A 49 16.89 12.32 -8.74
CA LYS A 49 17.36 13.71 -8.55
C LYS A 49 16.23 14.69 -8.88
N GLY A 50 16.39 15.93 -8.41
CA GLY A 50 15.46 17.03 -8.69
C GLY A 50 14.40 17.23 -7.62
N ARG A 51 13.22 17.71 -8.03
CA ARG A 51 12.09 17.96 -7.14
C ARG A 51 11.38 16.66 -6.82
N ILE A 52 11.22 16.38 -5.53
CA ILE A 52 10.59 15.20 -4.96
C ILE A 52 9.16 15.55 -4.53
N ILE A 53 8.20 14.78 -5.03
CA ILE A 53 6.79 14.86 -4.66
C ILE A 53 6.35 13.48 -4.18
N ILE A 54 5.68 13.42 -3.03
CA ILE A 54 5.10 12.18 -2.52
C ILE A 54 3.60 12.17 -2.83
N HIS A 55 3.14 11.09 -3.46
CA HIS A 55 1.72 10.83 -3.68
C HIS A 55 1.28 9.66 -2.81
N GLY A 56 0.31 9.89 -1.94
CA GLY A 56 -0.26 8.86 -1.11
C GLY A 56 -1.68 8.53 -1.51
N PHE A 57 -2.01 7.25 -1.61
CA PHE A 57 -3.35 6.79 -1.94
C PHE A 57 -3.84 5.89 -0.83
N ALA A 58 -5.09 6.08 -0.41
CA ALA A 58 -5.79 5.21 0.52
C ALA A 58 -6.99 4.58 -0.21
N ASP A 59 -7.16 3.28 -0.03
CA ASP A 59 -8.25 2.51 -0.62
C ASP A 59 -8.77 1.46 0.38
N ALA A 60 -10.05 1.15 0.28
CA ALA A 60 -10.70 0.17 1.13
C ALA A 60 -11.77 -0.61 0.38
N SER A 61 -11.73 -1.92 0.55
CA SER A 61 -12.75 -2.88 0.13
C SER A 61 -13.40 -3.52 1.35
N THR A 62 -14.42 -4.34 1.11
CA THR A 62 -15.08 -5.15 2.16
C THR A 62 -14.14 -6.16 2.82
N VAL A 63 -13.04 -6.53 2.15
CA VAL A 63 -12.11 -7.57 2.60
C VAL A 63 -10.80 -6.99 3.14
N THR A 64 -10.34 -5.87 2.60
CA THR A 64 -9.04 -5.27 2.96
C THR A 64 -9.10 -3.76 2.87
N TYR A 65 -8.30 -3.08 3.67
CA TYR A 65 -8.03 -1.66 3.49
C TYR A 65 -6.52 -1.42 3.48
N GLY A 66 -6.07 -0.46 2.69
CA GLY A 66 -4.67 -0.27 2.41
C GLY A 66 -4.31 1.15 2.03
N ALA A 67 -3.01 1.42 2.12
CA ALA A 67 -2.42 2.68 1.76
C ALA A 67 -1.13 2.42 0.96
N VAL A 68 -0.86 3.28 -0.01
CA VAL A 68 0.33 3.23 -0.84
C VAL A 68 0.92 4.61 -1.02
N LEU A 69 2.25 4.70 -0.93
CA LEU A 69 3.01 5.91 -1.19
C LEU A 69 3.86 5.70 -2.45
N TYR A 70 3.73 6.62 -3.39
CA TYR A 70 4.58 6.78 -4.55
C TYR A 70 5.46 8.01 -4.37
N VAL A 71 6.67 7.94 -4.90
CA VAL A 71 7.55 9.09 -5.05
C VAL A 71 7.65 9.46 -6.52
N GLN A 72 7.44 10.73 -6.82
CA GLN A 72 7.68 11.32 -8.12
C GLN A 72 8.93 12.20 -8.02
N SER A 73 9.92 11.93 -8.86
CA SER A 73 11.13 12.74 -9.00
C SER A 73 11.07 13.46 -10.34
N ILE A 74 11.06 14.79 -10.29
CA ILE A 74 10.97 15.67 -11.45
C ILE A 74 12.30 16.41 -11.60
N SER A 75 12.99 16.13 -12.70
CA SER A 75 14.17 16.86 -13.16
C SER A 75 13.80 17.73 -14.36
N GLU A 76 14.73 18.52 -14.90
CA GLU A 76 14.49 19.34 -16.09
C GLU A 76 14.23 18.50 -17.34
N GLU A 77 14.75 17.28 -17.39
CA GLU A 77 14.72 16.40 -18.56
C GLU A 77 13.76 15.21 -18.42
N ASP A 78 13.53 14.73 -17.19
CA ASP A 78 12.76 13.52 -16.93
C ASP A 78 11.90 13.62 -15.66
N ALA A 79 10.75 12.94 -15.69
CA ALA A 79 9.83 12.78 -14.57
C ALA A 79 9.55 11.29 -14.36
N SER A 80 9.95 10.75 -13.21
CA SER A 80 9.79 9.34 -12.91
C SER A 80 9.00 9.13 -11.63
N THR A 81 8.03 8.22 -11.67
CA THR A 81 7.20 7.84 -10.52
C THR A 81 7.49 6.40 -10.13
N ARG A 82 7.82 6.16 -8.86
CA ARG A 82 8.15 4.83 -8.33
C ARG A 82 7.39 4.56 -7.03
N LEU A 83 7.05 3.29 -6.80
CA LEU A 83 6.46 2.84 -5.55
C LEU A 83 7.49 2.99 -4.43
N LEU A 84 7.16 3.75 -3.39
CA LEU A 84 8.02 3.94 -2.22
C LEU A 84 7.75 2.89 -1.16
N CYS A 85 6.49 2.76 -0.76
CA CYS A 85 6.06 1.71 0.15
C CYS A 85 4.53 1.55 0.11
N SER A 86 4.05 0.37 0.48
CA SER A 86 2.63 0.10 0.66
C SER A 86 2.40 -0.63 1.97
N LYS A 87 1.19 -0.50 2.50
CA LYS A 87 0.75 -1.25 3.67
C LYS A 87 -0.74 -1.51 3.57
N PHE A 88 -1.15 -2.75 3.85
CA PHE A 88 -2.56 -3.12 3.90
C PHE A 88 -2.87 -3.90 5.18
N ARG A 89 -4.15 -4.02 5.49
CA ARG A 89 -4.70 -4.82 6.59
C ARG A 89 -5.99 -5.49 6.12
N PHE A 90 -6.21 -6.71 6.59
CA PHE A 90 -7.50 -7.38 6.40
C PHE A 90 -8.58 -6.67 7.23
N ALA A 91 -9.77 -6.56 6.65
CA ALA A 91 -10.94 -6.06 7.34
C ALA A 91 -11.31 -7.01 8.50
N PRO A 92 -11.81 -6.49 9.62
CA PRO A 92 -12.25 -7.33 10.72
C PRO A 92 -13.35 -8.31 10.29
N VAL A 93 -13.35 -9.51 10.89
CA VAL A 93 -14.39 -10.53 10.64
C VAL A 93 -15.80 -10.01 10.97
N LYS A 94 -15.91 -9.07 11.92
CA LYS A 94 -17.16 -8.37 12.19
C LYS A 94 -17.42 -7.36 11.06
N PRO A 95 -18.61 -7.36 10.44
CA PRO A 95 -18.90 -6.46 9.35
C PRO A 95 -18.81 -5.00 9.80
N ILE A 96 -17.98 -4.24 9.10
CA ILE A 96 -17.83 -2.79 9.24
C ILE A 96 -18.28 -2.16 7.92
N THR A 97 -18.84 -0.96 7.99
CA THR A 97 -19.27 -0.23 6.80
C THR A 97 -18.07 0.22 5.95
N ILE A 98 -18.23 0.26 4.63
CA ILE A 98 -17.18 0.72 3.69
C ILE A 98 -16.61 2.10 4.08
N PRO A 99 -17.43 3.12 4.42
CA PRO A 99 -16.89 4.43 4.82
C PRO A 99 -15.97 4.39 6.06
N ARG A 100 -16.22 3.46 6.99
CA ARG A 100 -15.33 3.27 8.15
C ARG A 100 -14.02 2.61 7.74
N LEU A 101 -14.05 1.66 6.81
CA LEU A 101 -12.84 1.04 6.28
C LEU A 101 -12.01 2.03 5.46
N GLU A 102 -12.65 2.91 4.68
CA GLU A 102 -11.97 4.04 4.00
C GLU A 102 -11.29 4.95 5.02
N LEU A 103 -11.98 5.31 6.10
CA LEU A 103 -11.37 6.11 7.17
C LEU A 103 -10.17 5.39 7.81
N CYS A 104 -10.26 4.07 8.01
CA CYS A 104 -9.13 3.27 8.48
C CYS A 104 -7.96 3.26 7.47
N ALA A 105 -8.23 3.21 6.16
CA ALA A 105 -7.22 3.34 5.11
C ALA A 105 -6.52 4.70 5.18
N CYS A 106 -7.28 5.78 5.38
CA CYS A 106 -6.72 7.14 5.52
C CYS A 106 -5.81 7.26 6.75
N VAL A 107 -6.23 6.71 7.89
CA VAL A 107 -5.39 6.67 9.09
C VAL A 107 -4.11 5.86 8.83
N LEU A 108 -4.24 4.73 8.14
CA LEU A 108 -3.09 3.91 7.76
C LEU A 108 -2.13 4.68 6.82
N LEU A 109 -2.67 5.48 5.90
CA LEU A 109 -1.89 6.32 4.99
C LEU A 109 -1.09 7.39 5.74
N VAL A 110 -1.71 8.10 6.69
CA VAL A 110 -1.02 9.10 7.51
C VAL A 110 0.08 8.46 8.34
N GLN A 111 -0.20 7.33 8.99
CA GLN A 111 0.80 6.58 9.76
C GLN A 111 1.96 6.10 8.90
N LEU A 112 1.68 5.68 7.66
CA LEU A 112 2.71 5.26 6.71
C LEU A 112 3.56 6.44 6.27
N LEU A 113 2.93 7.58 5.99
CA LEU A 113 3.60 8.82 5.61
C LEU A 113 4.52 9.32 6.73
N GLU A 114 4.06 9.38 7.97
CA GLU A 114 4.89 9.81 9.11
C GLU A 114 6.18 8.99 9.23
N LYS A 115 6.08 7.67 9.05
CA LYS A 115 7.26 6.78 9.07
C LYS A 115 8.20 7.06 7.92
N VAL A 116 7.67 7.31 6.72
CA VAL A 116 8.46 7.68 5.55
C VAL A 116 9.17 9.01 5.78
N LEU A 117 8.47 10.03 6.27
CA LEU A 117 9.05 11.35 6.56
C LEU A 117 10.17 11.25 7.60
N HIS A 118 10.03 10.38 8.60
CA HIS A 118 11.08 10.16 9.59
C HIS A 118 12.29 9.38 9.04
N SER A 119 12.08 8.55 8.02
CA SER A 119 13.14 7.71 7.44
C SER A 119 13.86 8.39 6.25
N LEU A 120 13.21 9.34 5.58
CA LEU A 120 13.78 10.04 4.43
C LEU A 120 14.68 11.19 4.89
N THR A 121 15.90 11.22 4.37
CA THR A 121 16.86 12.31 4.59
C THR A 121 16.76 13.41 3.52
N GLN A 122 16.10 13.15 2.40
CA GLN A 122 15.99 14.09 1.29
C GLN A 122 14.87 15.11 1.51
N PRO A 123 15.04 16.37 1.09
CA PRO A 123 14.01 17.39 1.23
C PRO A 123 12.85 17.09 0.29
N ILE A 124 11.66 16.92 0.85
CA ILE A 124 10.41 16.70 0.10
C ILE A 124 9.76 18.04 -0.15
N GLN A 125 9.51 18.38 -1.42
CA GLN A 125 8.96 19.69 -1.79
C GLN A 125 7.43 19.70 -1.71
N GLN A 126 6.78 18.55 -1.88
CA GLN A 126 5.33 18.48 -1.88
C GLN A 126 4.83 17.08 -1.51
N ILE A 127 3.70 17.04 -0.79
CA ILE A 127 2.98 15.82 -0.44
C ILE A 127 1.53 15.99 -0.89
N MET A 128 0.98 14.97 -1.54
CA MET A 128 -0.38 14.94 -2.04
C MET A 128 -1.04 13.62 -1.66
N LEU A 129 -2.15 13.69 -0.95
CA LEU A 129 -2.89 12.52 -0.47
C LEU A 129 -4.22 12.42 -1.21
N TRP A 130 -4.54 11.22 -1.67
CA TRP A 130 -5.67 10.87 -2.50
C TRP A 130 -6.51 9.81 -1.79
N ILE A 131 -7.83 10.00 -1.81
CA ILE A 131 -8.80 9.12 -1.19
C ILE A 131 -9.99 9.07 -2.15
N ASP A 132 -10.56 7.88 -2.34
CA ASP A 132 -11.66 7.65 -3.31
C ASP A 132 -13.01 8.26 -2.87
N SER A 133 -13.17 8.58 -1.58
CA SER A 133 -14.33 9.33 -1.09
C SER A 133 -14.15 10.84 -1.28
N ASN A 134 -14.89 11.41 -2.24
CA ASN A 134 -15.08 12.86 -2.48
C ASN A 134 -13.96 13.75 -1.89
N ILE A 135 -12.77 13.68 -2.51
CA ILE A 135 -11.66 14.65 -2.45
C ILE A 135 -11.48 15.35 -1.09
N VAL A 136 -10.70 14.74 -0.18
CA VAL A 136 -10.07 15.49 0.92
C VAL A 136 -8.61 15.77 0.56
N VAL A 137 -8.32 16.98 0.08
CA VAL A 137 -6.95 17.46 -0.12
C VAL A 137 -6.39 17.90 1.24
N VAL A 138 -5.56 17.07 1.86
CA VAL A 138 -4.79 17.47 3.04
C VAL A 138 -3.49 18.14 2.58
N LYS A 139 -3.39 19.46 2.74
CA LYS A 139 -2.11 20.18 2.60
C LYS A 139 -1.26 19.92 3.84
N ALA A 140 -0.04 19.41 3.64
CA ALA A 140 0.93 19.27 4.71
C ALA A 140 1.19 20.61 5.42
N PRO A 141 1.43 20.62 6.75
CA PRO A 141 1.75 21.84 7.47
C PRO A 141 3.04 22.46 6.95
N LYS A 142 3.04 23.78 6.72
CA LYS A 142 4.25 24.54 6.45
C LYS A 142 5.15 24.47 7.68
N GLU A 143 6.42 24.15 7.44
CA GLU A 143 7.52 24.31 8.39
C GLU A 143 7.38 25.64 9.15
N ARG A 144 7.38 25.59 10.48
CA ARG A 144 7.48 26.80 11.31
C ARG A 144 8.85 27.40 11.05
N ARG A 145 8.90 28.57 10.42
CA ARG A 145 10.08 29.43 10.49
C ARG A 145 10.36 29.70 11.97
N SER A 146 11.54 29.29 12.42
CA SER A 146 12.16 29.76 13.65
C SER A 146 12.50 31.25 13.49
N ASP A 147 11.83 32.08 14.28
CA ASP A 147 12.33 33.39 14.67
C ASP A 147 13.32 33.23 15.85
#